data_AF-A0A453L5K1-F1
#
_entry.id   AF-A0A453L5K1-F1
#
_cell.length_a   1.000
_cell.length_b   1.000
_cell.length_c   1.000
_cell.angle_alpha   90.00
_cell.angle_beta   90.00
_cell.angle_gamma   90.00
#
_symmetry.space_group_name_H-M   'P 1'
#
loop_
_entity.id
_entity.type
_entity.pdbx_description
1 polymer ?
#
loop_
_entity_poly.entity_id
_entity_poly.type
_entity_poly.pdbx_seq_one_letter_code
_entity_poly.pdbx_strand_id
1 'polypeptide(L)'
;ARVQAGDALPLPIRHTNLIFSALFAASLAYLMRRWREKIRSSTPLHVVGLTEIFAICGLVASLIYLLSFFGIAFVQSVVSNSDDEDEDFLIASAQPQPKPAPAPAPAQCALLQSAGPAPEVMPEGDEEIVADVVAGKIPSYVLETRLGDCRRAAGIRRESLRRITGREINGLPLDGFDYASILGQCCEMPVGYVQLPVGVVGPLLLDGRRLYVPMATTEGCLVASTNRGCKAIAESGGASSVVFRDGMSRAPVARFPTARRAAELMRFLENPDNFDTLSVVFSRSTRFGRLQGVKCALAGRNLYMRFTCSTGDAMGMNMISKGVQHVLDYLEEDFPDMDVVSISGNFCSDKKSAAVNWIEGRGKSVVCEAIIREEVVEKVLKTNVQSLVELNVIKNLAGSAVAGALGGFNAHASNIVSAIFIATGQDPAQNVESSQCITMLEAVNGGRDLHISVTMPSIEVGTVGGGTQLASQSACLDLLGVKGANRESPGSNARLLATVVAGAVLAGELSLISAQAAGHLVQSHMKYNRSRKDMSNAAAC
;
A
#
# COMPACT_ATOMS: atom_id res chain seq x y z
N ALA A 1 15.89 39.68 -25.05
CA ALA A 1 15.76 39.96 -23.60
C ALA A 1 14.57 39.18 -23.08
N ARG A 2 14.78 38.17 -22.21
CA ARG A 2 13.68 37.41 -21.59
C ARG A 2 13.06 38.26 -20.49
N VAL A 3 11.77 38.57 -20.62
CA VAL A 3 10.96 39.22 -19.59
C VAL A 3 10.92 38.29 -18.36
N GLN A 4 11.38 38.75 -17.20
CA GLN A 4 11.26 38.01 -15.94
C GLN A 4 9.91 38.35 -15.29
N ALA A 5 9.33 37.40 -14.55
CA ALA A 5 8.08 37.56 -13.80
C ALA A 5 8.08 38.68 -12.72
N GLY A 6 9.17 39.45 -12.61
CA GLY A 6 9.29 40.64 -11.78
C GLY A 6 8.74 41.93 -12.41
N ASP A 7 8.42 41.93 -13.71
CA ASP A 7 8.00 43.17 -14.40
C ASP A 7 6.52 43.57 -14.15
N ALA A 8 5.78 42.79 -13.35
CA ALA A 8 4.36 43.04 -13.02
C ALA A 8 4.14 43.82 -11.71
N LEU A 9 5.19 44.09 -10.92
CA LEU A 9 5.08 44.79 -9.63
C LEU A 9 6.07 45.96 -9.56
N PRO A 10 5.66 47.14 -9.04
CA PRO A 10 6.50 48.34 -9.00
C PRO A 10 7.65 48.28 -7.98
N LEU A 11 7.90 47.12 -7.34
CA LEU A 11 8.89 46.93 -6.28
C LEU A 11 9.62 45.59 -6.45
N PRO A 12 10.93 45.50 -6.13
CA PRO A 12 11.68 44.26 -6.25
C PRO A 12 11.10 43.15 -5.36
N ILE A 13 10.95 41.94 -5.92
CA ILE A 13 10.34 40.75 -5.27
C ILE A 13 10.93 40.47 -3.88
N ARG A 14 12.23 40.71 -3.68
CA ARG A 14 12.88 40.51 -2.38
C ARG A 14 12.30 41.41 -1.29
N HIS A 15 11.94 42.65 -1.62
CA HIS A 15 11.37 43.60 -0.67
C HIS A 15 9.91 43.29 -0.37
N THR A 16 9.13 42.94 -1.39
CA THR A 16 7.73 42.54 -1.20
C THR A 16 7.62 41.24 -0.40
N ASN A 17 8.46 40.24 -0.66
CA ASN A 17 8.50 39.01 0.13
C ASN A 17 8.84 39.28 1.61
N LEU A 18 9.79 40.17 1.88
CA LEU A 18 10.13 40.55 3.25
C LEU A 18 8.96 41.25 3.95
N ILE A 19 8.29 42.18 3.26
CA ILE A 19 7.14 42.93 3.79
C ILE A 19 5.98 41.97 4.09
N PHE A 20 5.61 41.09 3.16
CA PHE A 20 4.50 40.16 3.36
C PHE A 20 4.81 39.04 4.36
N SER A 21 6.07 38.61 4.47
CA SER A 21 6.50 37.67 5.52
C SER A 21 6.43 38.31 6.91
N ALA A 22 6.88 39.58 7.03
CA ALA A 22 6.79 40.33 8.27
C ALA A 22 5.32 40.62 8.66
N LEU A 23 4.49 40.99 7.69
CA LEU A 23 3.05 41.19 7.90
C LEU A 23 2.36 39.90 8.35
N PHE A 24 2.66 38.76 7.71
CA PHE A 24 2.14 37.45 8.09
C PHE A 24 2.50 37.10 9.54
N ALA A 25 3.79 37.20 9.89
CA ALA A 25 4.27 36.89 11.23
C ALA A 25 3.67 37.83 12.30
N ALA A 26 3.59 39.13 12.00
CA ALA A 26 3.02 40.13 12.92
C ALA A 26 1.51 39.93 13.13
N SER A 27 0.76 39.72 12.05
CA SER A 27 -0.69 39.44 12.13
C SER A 27 -0.98 38.15 12.88
N LEU A 28 -0.21 37.08 12.62
CA LEU A 28 -0.35 35.81 13.31
C LEU A 28 -0.04 35.94 14.81
N ALA A 29 1.08 36.58 15.15
CA ALA A 29 1.46 36.80 16.54
C ALA A 29 0.45 37.66 17.31
N TYR A 30 -0.12 38.68 16.65
CA TYR A 30 -1.17 39.52 17.22
C TYR A 30 -2.45 38.73 17.48
N LEU A 31 -2.93 37.96 16.50
CA LEU A 31 -4.15 37.14 16.64
C LEU A 31 -3.99 36.07 17.73
N MET A 32 -2.83 35.41 17.79
CA MET A 32 -2.53 34.42 18.83
C MET A 32 -2.54 35.04 20.24
N ARG A 33 -2.01 36.27 20.39
CA ARG A 33 -2.07 37.00 21.67
C ARG A 33 -3.50 37.38 22.04
N ARG A 34 -4.28 37.88 21.08
CA ARG A 34 -5.68 38.28 21.31
C ARG A 34 -6.61 37.10 21.60
N TRP A 35 -6.47 36.00 20.89
CA TRP A 35 -7.24 34.78 21.17
C TRP A 35 -6.89 34.19 22.53
N ARG A 36 -5.61 34.24 22.93
CA ARG A 36 -5.19 33.85 24.29
C ARG A 36 -5.83 34.73 25.37
N GLU A 37 -5.92 36.04 25.14
CA GLU A 37 -6.62 36.97 26.05
C GLU A 37 -8.11 36.64 26.14
N LYS A 38 -8.79 36.42 25.00
CA LYS A 38 -10.21 36.07 24.96
C LYS A 38 -10.53 34.74 25.65
N ILE A 39 -9.67 33.75 25.50
CA ILE A 39 -9.78 32.46 26.22
C ILE A 39 -9.66 32.69 27.73
N ARG A 40 -8.77 33.59 28.18
CA ARG A 40 -8.62 33.93 29.60
C ARG A 40 -9.78 34.73 30.18
N SER A 41 -10.43 35.57 29.37
CA SER A 41 -11.58 36.39 29.78
C SER A 41 -12.94 35.77 29.45
N SER A 42 -12.98 34.49 29.04
CA SER A 42 -14.19 33.78 28.60
C SER A 42 -15.01 34.53 27.55
N THR A 43 -14.34 35.32 26.71
CA THR A 43 -14.97 36.08 25.63
C THR A 43 -15.08 35.20 24.40
N PRO A 44 -16.26 35.09 23.75
CA PRO A 44 -16.41 34.23 22.58
C PRO A 44 -15.47 34.63 21.43
N LEU A 45 -14.75 33.65 20.87
CA LEU A 45 -13.74 33.87 19.81
C LEU A 45 -14.33 34.44 18.51
N HIS A 46 -15.63 34.20 18.25
CA HIS A 46 -16.33 34.70 17.07
C HIS A 46 -16.66 36.20 17.15
N VAL A 47 -16.54 36.83 18.32
CA VAL A 47 -16.74 38.28 18.48
C VAL A 47 -15.43 38.96 18.11
N VAL A 48 -15.34 39.56 16.92
CA VAL A 48 -14.08 40.09 16.37
C VAL A 48 -14.11 41.63 16.36
N GLY A 49 -13.12 42.27 16.98
CA GLY A 49 -12.96 43.72 16.98
C GLY A 49 -12.30 44.24 15.70
N LEU A 50 -12.39 45.55 15.45
CA LEU A 50 -11.79 46.18 14.25
C LEU A 50 -10.31 45.83 14.05
N THR A 51 -9.51 45.84 15.12
CA THR A 51 -8.08 45.52 15.04
C THR A 51 -7.80 44.06 14.71
N GLU A 52 -8.67 43.15 15.13
CA GLU A 52 -8.58 41.72 14.80
C GLU A 52 -9.04 41.45 13.37
N ILE A 53 -10.05 42.18 12.88
CA ILE A 53 -10.47 42.15 11.47
C ILE A 53 -9.31 42.59 10.57
N PHE A 54 -8.63 43.70 10.89
CA PHE A 54 -7.44 44.13 10.14
C PHE A 54 -6.32 43.08 10.17
N ALA A 55 -6.09 42.44 11.32
CA ALA A 55 -5.08 41.39 11.44
C ALA A 55 -5.44 40.13 10.63
N ILE A 56 -6.72 39.72 10.62
CA ILE A 56 -7.22 38.59 9.81
C ILE A 56 -7.08 38.92 8.32
N CYS A 57 -7.51 40.10 7.89
CA CYS A 57 -7.34 40.54 6.50
C CYS A 57 -5.86 40.59 6.09
N GLY A 58 -4.99 41.10 6.97
CA GLY A 58 -3.55 41.12 6.75
C GLY A 58 -2.93 39.72 6.66
N LEU A 59 -3.39 38.79 7.51
CA LEU A 59 -2.95 37.38 7.49
C LEU A 59 -3.38 36.68 6.19
N VAL A 60 -4.65 36.85 5.78
CA VAL A 60 -5.17 36.24 4.55
C VAL A 60 -4.50 36.85 3.32
N ALA A 61 -4.35 38.17 3.24
CA ALA A 61 -3.70 38.83 2.12
C ALA A 61 -2.23 38.44 1.99
N SER A 62 -1.50 38.39 3.11
CA SER A 62 -0.10 37.94 3.11
C SER A 62 0.05 36.45 2.78
N LEU A 63 -0.87 35.60 3.24
CA LEU A 63 -0.89 34.18 2.89
C LEU A 63 -1.14 33.96 1.39
N ILE A 64 -2.12 34.66 0.81
CA ILE A 64 -2.40 34.60 -0.64
C ILE A 64 -1.17 35.08 -1.42
N TYR A 65 -0.55 36.17 -1.00
CA TYR A 65 0.66 36.69 -1.64
C TYR A 65 1.81 35.68 -1.59
N LEU A 66 2.10 35.15 -0.40
CA LEU A 66 3.20 34.19 -0.19
C LEU A 66 2.94 32.89 -0.97
N LEU A 67 1.72 32.34 -0.97
CA LEU A 67 1.40 31.15 -1.75
C LEU A 67 1.54 31.40 -3.26
N SER A 68 1.08 32.56 -3.74
CA SER A 68 1.10 32.89 -5.17
C SER A 68 2.53 33.11 -5.69
N PHE A 69 3.41 33.75 -4.92
CA PHE A 69 4.77 34.12 -5.37
C PHE A 69 5.88 33.16 -4.91
N PHE A 70 5.77 32.49 -3.75
CA PHE A 70 6.66 31.35 -3.46
C PHE A 70 6.33 30.14 -4.35
N GLY A 71 5.05 29.96 -4.71
CA GLY A 71 4.61 28.90 -5.62
C GLY A 71 5.27 28.99 -6.99
N ILE A 72 5.45 30.20 -7.54
CA ILE A 72 6.10 30.40 -8.84
C ILE A 72 7.61 30.08 -8.80
N ALA A 73 8.31 30.41 -7.71
CA ALA A 73 9.73 30.06 -7.57
C ALA A 73 9.94 28.54 -7.41
N PHE A 74 9.02 27.87 -6.71
CA PHE A 74 9.00 26.41 -6.57
C PHE A 74 8.68 25.74 -7.92
N VAL A 75 7.65 26.21 -8.63
CA VAL A 75 7.27 25.71 -9.96
C VAL A 75 8.38 25.99 -10.98
N GLN A 76 9.04 27.15 -10.97
CA GLN A 76 10.20 27.40 -11.84
C GLN A 76 11.40 26.50 -11.53
N SER A 77 11.65 26.14 -10.27
CA SER A 77 12.70 25.15 -9.94
C SER A 77 12.34 23.71 -10.34
N VAL A 78 11.05 23.40 -10.40
CA VAL A 78 10.53 22.10 -10.85
C VAL A 78 10.53 22.03 -12.38
N VAL A 79 10.13 23.11 -13.05
CA VAL A 79 10.11 23.23 -14.53
C VAL A 79 11.51 23.35 -15.12
N SER A 80 12.45 24.03 -14.44
CA SER A 80 13.86 24.10 -14.90
C SER A 80 14.60 22.76 -14.81
N ASN A 81 14.02 21.76 -14.14
CA ASN A 81 14.55 20.39 -14.06
C ASN A 81 13.81 19.41 -15.00
N SER A 82 12.86 19.89 -15.81
CA SER A 82 12.01 19.06 -16.67
C SER A 82 11.98 19.45 -18.15
N ASP A 83 12.92 20.29 -18.61
CA ASP A 83 13.01 20.66 -20.02
C ASP A 83 14.16 19.90 -20.70
N ASP A 84 13.87 18.66 -21.08
CA ASP A 84 14.47 17.96 -22.23
C ASP A 84 13.41 16.99 -22.75
N GLU A 85 12.52 17.49 -23.62
CA GLU A 85 11.90 16.81 -24.76
C GLU A 85 10.78 17.71 -25.31
N ASP A 86 11.11 18.46 -26.37
CA ASP A 86 10.18 19.24 -27.19
C ASP A 86 9.23 18.33 -27.98
N GLU A 87 7.93 18.66 -28.00
CA GLU A 87 7.07 18.46 -29.18
C GLU A 87 6.63 19.83 -29.72
N ASP A 88 6.96 20.07 -30.98
CA ASP A 88 6.68 21.27 -31.77
C ASP A 88 5.38 21.07 -32.58
N PHE A 89 4.48 22.07 -32.60
CA PHE A 89 3.43 22.18 -33.62
C PHE A 89 3.25 23.65 -34.07
N LEU A 90 3.68 23.90 -35.33
CA LEU A 90 3.22 24.87 -36.35
C LEU A 90 3.76 26.32 -36.48
N ILE A 91 4.58 26.46 -37.55
CA ILE A 91 4.57 27.43 -38.67
C ILE A 91 4.82 28.93 -38.38
N ALA A 92 5.98 29.46 -38.83
CA ALA A 92 6.09 30.37 -39.99
C ALA A 92 7.54 30.84 -40.29
N SER A 93 7.85 30.86 -41.59
CA SER A 93 9.04 31.26 -42.35
C SER A 93 9.98 32.39 -41.85
N ALA A 94 11.30 32.14 -41.93
CA ALA A 94 12.33 33.10 -42.36
C ALA A 94 13.61 32.38 -42.89
N GLN A 95 14.27 32.98 -43.88
CA GLN A 95 15.32 32.44 -44.77
C GLN A 95 16.72 32.21 -44.15
N PRO A 96 17.64 31.47 -44.83
CA PRO A 96 18.77 30.76 -44.22
C PRO A 96 20.09 31.55 -44.17
N GLN A 97 20.91 31.27 -43.14
CA GLN A 97 22.35 31.57 -43.11
C GLN A 97 23.19 30.30 -42.85
N PRO A 98 24.43 30.23 -43.37
CA PRO A 98 25.16 28.97 -43.55
C PRO A 98 25.79 28.45 -42.25
N LYS A 99 25.58 27.16 -41.95
CA LYS A 99 26.24 26.43 -40.85
C LYS A 99 27.66 25.97 -41.26
N PRO A 100 28.69 26.16 -40.42
CA PRO A 100 29.98 25.50 -40.57
C PRO A 100 29.91 24.02 -40.15
N ALA A 101 30.70 23.17 -40.81
CA ALA A 101 30.70 21.71 -40.64
C ALA A 101 31.15 21.25 -39.24
N PRO A 102 30.55 20.18 -38.68
CA PRO A 102 31.00 19.61 -37.41
C PRO A 102 32.23 18.70 -37.58
N ALA A 103 33.16 18.81 -36.63
CA ALA A 103 34.36 17.99 -36.50
C ALA A 103 34.03 16.53 -36.09
N PRO A 104 34.89 15.54 -36.43
CA PRO A 104 34.62 14.12 -36.18
C PRO A 104 34.73 13.75 -34.69
N ALA A 105 33.84 12.86 -34.25
CA ALA A 105 33.78 12.33 -32.90
C ALA A 105 35.01 11.45 -32.55
N PRO A 106 35.43 11.40 -31.27
CA PRO A 106 36.54 10.57 -30.83
C PRO A 106 36.21 9.07 -30.92
N ALA A 107 37.22 8.27 -31.25
CA ALA A 107 37.14 6.84 -31.49
C ALA A 107 36.65 6.06 -30.25
N GLN A 108 35.70 5.15 -30.48
CA GLN A 108 35.15 4.24 -29.47
C GLN A 108 36.20 3.22 -29.02
N CYS A 109 36.34 3.04 -27.71
CA CYS A 109 37.17 2.04 -27.07
C CYS A 109 36.56 0.63 -27.27
N ALA A 110 37.27 -0.24 -28.00
CA ALA A 110 36.78 -1.52 -28.52
C ALA A 110 36.96 -2.71 -27.53
N LEU A 111 36.44 -2.63 -26.30
CA LEU A 111 36.60 -3.72 -25.33
C LEU A 111 35.37 -4.14 -24.51
N LEU A 112 34.15 -3.77 -24.91
CA LEU A 112 32.91 -4.22 -24.26
C LEU A 112 31.76 -4.60 -25.23
N GLN A 113 32.06 -4.96 -26.47
CA GLN A 113 31.10 -5.64 -27.34
C GLN A 113 31.04 -7.13 -26.98
N SER A 114 30.35 -7.46 -25.88
CA SER A 114 29.72 -8.78 -25.83
C SER A 114 28.61 -8.76 -26.88
N ALA A 115 28.80 -9.48 -27.98
CA ALA A 115 27.78 -9.70 -28.98
C ALA A 115 26.50 -10.18 -28.26
N GLY A 116 25.46 -9.36 -28.26
CA GLY A 116 24.12 -9.83 -27.97
C GLY A 116 23.76 -10.93 -28.99
N PRO A 117 22.95 -11.93 -28.62
CA PRO A 117 22.49 -12.90 -29.60
C PRO A 117 21.82 -12.17 -30.78
N ALA A 118 22.12 -12.62 -31.99
CA ALA A 118 21.46 -12.14 -33.20
C ALA A 118 19.93 -12.18 -33.02
N PRO A 119 19.16 -11.26 -33.64
CA PRO A 119 17.71 -11.32 -33.57
C PRO A 119 17.26 -12.69 -34.06
N GLU A 120 16.63 -13.47 -33.18
CA GLU A 120 15.99 -14.72 -33.57
C GLU A 120 15.04 -14.40 -34.72
N VAL A 121 15.26 -15.03 -35.87
CA VAL A 121 14.36 -14.92 -37.02
C VAL A 121 13.02 -15.49 -36.57
N MET A 122 12.03 -14.61 -36.41
CA MET A 122 10.69 -15.05 -36.02
C MET A 122 10.14 -16.01 -37.07
N PRO A 123 9.40 -17.07 -36.67
CA PRO A 123 8.70 -17.92 -37.62
C PRO A 123 7.82 -17.07 -38.55
N GLU A 124 7.78 -17.38 -39.85
CA GLU A 124 7.00 -16.61 -40.83
C GLU A 124 5.52 -16.46 -40.42
N GLY A 125 4.95 -17.46 -39.75
CA GLY A 125 3.58 -17.39 -39.22
C GLY A 125 3.38 -16.45 -38.04
N ASP A 126 4.43 -16.10 -37.29
CA ASP A 126 4.33 -15.11 -36.20
C ASP A 126 4.38 -13.68 -36.75
N GLU A 127 5.12 -13.47 -37.84
CA GLU A 127 5.23 -12.17 -38.51
C GLU A 127 3.88 -11.65 -39.00
N GLU A 128 3.07 -12.50 -39.65
CA GLU A 128 1.72 -12.15 -40.11
C GLU A 128 0.81 -11.81 -38.93
N ILE A 129 0.86 -12.61 -37.85
CA ILE A 129 0.01 -12.40 -36.68
C ILE A 129 0.37 -11.10 -35.97
N VAL A 130 1.67 -10.80 -35.83
CA VAL A 130 2.14 -9.53 -35.29
C VAL A 130 1.66 -8.37 -36.16
N ALA A 131 1.81 -8.45 -37.48
CA ALA A 131 1.34 -7.41 -38.39
C ALA A 131 -0.18 -7.16 -38.27
N ASP A 132 -0.97 -8.22 -38.13
CA ASP A 132 -2.41 -8.14 -37.93
C ASP A 132 -2.83 -7.58 -36.57
N VAL A 133 -2.06 -7.87 -35.50
CA VAL A 133 -2.26 -7.26 -34.18
C VAL A 133 -1.92 -5.77 -34.22
N VAL A 134 -0.80 -5.39 -34.84
CA VAL A 134 -0.37 -3.99 -35.03
C VAL A 134 -1.39 -3.22 -35.86
N ALA A 135 -1.94 -3.84 -36.90
CA ALA A 135 -3.00 -3.25 -37.73
C ALA A 135 -4.39 -3.22 -37.06
N GLY A 136 -4.54 -3.78 -35.84
CA GLY A 136 -5.80 -3.83 -35.11
C GLY A 136 -6.83 -4.83 -35.65
N LYS A 137 -6.44 -5.71 -36.57
CA LYS A 137 -7.32 -6.76 -37.11
C LYS A 137 -7.52 -7.91 -36.12
N ILE A 138 -6.52 -8.17 -35.28
CA ILE A 138 -6.58 -9.18 -34.21
C ILE A 138 -6.47 -8.47 -32.86
N PRO A 139 -7.50 -8.53 -32.00
CA PRO A 139 -7.40 -8.02 -30.65
C PRO A 139 -6.35 -8.79 -29.83
N SER A 140 -5.46 -8.08 -29.14
CA SER A 140 -4.37 -8.70 -28.36
C SER A 140 -4.85 -9.66 -27.26
N TYR A 141 -6.04 -9.44 -26.68
CA TYR A 141 -6.58 -10.26 -25.60
C TYR A 141 -7.09 -11.64 -26.05
N VAL A 142 -7.22 -11.91 -27.36
CA VAL A 142 -7.68 -13.22 -27.87
C VAL A 142 -6.52 -14.15 -28.24
N LEU A 143 -5.27 -13.69 -28.14
CA LEU A 143 -4.10 -14.43 -28.61
C LEU A 143 -3.95 -15.78 -27.91
N GLU A 144 -4.16 -15.86 -26.60
CA GLU A 144 -4.08 -17.12 -25.85
C GLU A 144 -5.07 -18.16 -26.38
N THR A 145 -6.33 -17.76 -26.58
CA THR A 145 -7.39 -18.64 -27.11
C THR A 145 -7.16 -19.03 -28.57
N ARG A 146 -6.68 -18.10 -29.41
CA ARG A 146 -6.48 -18.32 -30.84
C ARG A 146 -5.26 -19.20 -31.14
N LEU A 147 -4.18 -19.03 -30.37
CA LEU A 147 -2.92 -19.70 -30.61
C LEU A 147 -2.80 -21.03 -29.87
N GLY A 148 -3.54 -21.21 -28.76
CA GLY A 148 -3.43 -22.39 -27.90
C GLY A 148 -2.10 -22.48 -27.14
N ASP A 149 -1.24 -21.47 -27.25
CA ASP A 149 0.06 -21.38 -26.60
C ASP A 149 0.19 -20.01 -25.93
N CYS A 150 0.15 -20.00 -24.59
CA CYS A 150 0.17 -18.78 -23.79
C CYS A 150 1.54 -18.08 -23.82
N ARG A 151 2.65 -18.83 -23.94
CA ARG A 151 3.99 -18.24 -24.03
C ARG A 151 4.16 -17.56 -25.38
N ARG A 152 3.76 -18.24 -26.46
CA ARG A 152 3.78 -17.66 -27.82
C ARG A 152 2.88 -16.42 -27.89
N ALA A 153 1.69 -16.46 -27.29
CA ALA A 153 0.79 -15.30 -27.20
C ALA A 153 1.46 -14.09 -26.53
N ALA A 154 2.12 -14.30 -25.38
CA ALA A 154 2.86 -13.25 -24.70
C ALA A 154 4.03 -12.69 -25.54
N GLY A 155 4.74 -13.56 -26.27
CA GLY A 155 5.81 -13.18 -27.19
C GLY A 155 5.33 -12.32 -28.36
N ILE A 156 4.27 -12.75 -29.06
CA ILE A 156 3.63 -12.00 -30.14
C ILE A 156 3.14 -10.64 -29.65
N ARG A 157 2.53 -10.60 -28.46
CA ARG A 157 2.07 -9.35 -27.84
C ARG A 157 3.23 -8.39 -27.55
N ARG A 158 4.32 -8.91 -26.98
CA ARG A 158 5.54 -8.14 -26.71
C ARG A 158 6.15 -7.58 -27.99
N GLU A 159 6.24 -8.37 -29.04
CA GLU A 159 6.75 -7.93 -30.34
C GLU A 159 5.82 -6.90 -31.00
N SER A 160 4.51 -7.09 -30.91
CA SER A 160 3.53 -6.12 -31.39
C SER A 160 3.68 -4.77 -30.69
N LEU A 161 3.89 -4.77 -29.37
CA LEU A 161 4.18 -3.56 -28.60
C LEU A 161 5.49 -2.90 -29.02
N ARG A 162 6.55 -3.67 -29.30
CA ARG A 162 7.82 -3.12 -29.82
C ARG A 162 7.59 -2.34 -31.12
N ARG A 163 6.79 -2.88 -32.05
CA ARG A 163 6.48 -2.21 -33.33
C ARG A 163 5.60 -0.98 -33.18
N ILE A 164 4.60 -1.04 -32.31
CA ILE A 164 3.69 0.09 -32.05
C ILE A 164 4.44 1.24 -31.38
N THR A 165 5.29 0.93 -30.40
CA THR A 165 5.91 1.94 -29.53
C THR A 165 7.32 2.35 -29.95
N GLY A 166 7.98 1.54 -30.79
CA GLY A 166 9.40 1.69 -31.12
C GLY A 166 10.35 1.37 -29.95
N ARG A 167 9.85 0.86 -28.81
CA ARG A 167 10.64 0.62 -27.60
C ARG A 167 10.78 -0.87 -27.29
N GLU A 168 11.99 -1.26 -26.89
CA GLU A 168 12.29 -2.63 -26.44
C GLU A 168 12.17 -2.77 -24.92
N ILE A 169 11.76 -3.96 -24.46
CA ILE A 169 11.61 -4.29 -23.02
C ILE A 169 12.55 -5.44 -22.60
N ASN A 170 13.81 -5.39 -23.02
CA ASN A 170 14.80 -6.47 -22.86
C ASN A 170 15.05 -6.89 -21.40
N GLY A 171 14.82 -6.00 -20.43
CA GLY A 171 14.95 -6.30 -18.99
C GLY A 171 13.74 -7.01 -18.36
N LEU A 172 12.63 -7.18 -19.09
CA LEU A 172 11.46 -7.95 -18.65
C LEU A 172 11.57 -9.37 -19.22
N PRO A 173 11.82 -10.41 -18.42
CA PRO A 173 11.93 -11.77 -18.94
C PRO A 173 10.62 -12.26 -19.57
N LEU A 174 10.74 -13.07 -20.63
CA LEU A 174 9.62 -13.78 -21.25
C LEU A 174 9.66 -15.27 -20.87
N ASP A 175 10.83 -15.89 -20.93
CA ASP A 175 11.00 -17.32 -20.67
C ASP A 175 11.15 -17.65 -19.18
N GLY A 176 10.91 -18.90 -18.81
CA GLY A 176 11.02 -19.37 -17.42
C GLY A 176 9.78 -19.11 -16.56
N PHE A 177 8.66 -18.73 -17.17
CA PHE A 177 7.37 -18.52 -16.51
C PHE A 177 6.27 -19.38 -17.12
N ASP A 178 5.48 -20.03 -16.27
CA ASP A 178 4.32 -20.81 -16.69
C ASP A 178 3.11 -19.91 -16.94
N TYR A 179 2.98 -19.41 -18.18
CA TYR A 179 1.86 -18.55 -18.57
C TYR A 179 0.49 -19.26 -18.53
N ALA A 180 0.45 -20.59 -18.61
CA ALA A 180 -0.81 -21.32 -18.50
C ALA A 180 -1.39 -21.20 -17.07
N SER A 181 -0.54 -21.11 -16.05
CA SER A 181 -0.95 -20.98 -14.65
C SER A 181 -1.63 -19.65 -14.29
N ILE A 182 -1.46 -18.60 -15.11
CA ILE A 182 -2.08 -17.27 -14.88
C ILE A 182 -3.33 -17.03 -15.71
N LEU A 183 -3.56 -17.83 -16.76
CA LEU A 183 -4.64 -17.61 -17.72
C LEU A 183 -6.01 -17.68 -17.05
N GLY A 184 -6.77 -16.58 -17.16
CA GLY A 184 -8.13 -16.47 -16.61
C GLY A 184 -8.19 -16.45 -15.08
N GLN A 185 -7.05 -16.27 -14.40
CA GLN A 185 -6.96 -16.39 -12.95
C GLN A 185 -6.14 -15.26 -12.28
N CYS A 186 -4.97 -14.90 -12.83
CA CYS A 186 -4.06 -13.96 -12.16
C CYS A 186 -3.75 -12.69 -12.96
N CYS A 187 -3.59 -12.77 -14.28
CA CYS A 187 -3.22 -11.62 -15.09
C CYS A 187 -3.67 -11.83 -16.55
N GLU A 188 -4.29 -10.80 -17.11
CA GLU A 188 -4.66 -10.72 -18.52
C GLU A 188 -3.55 -10.08 -19.35
N MET A 189 -3.46 -10.44 -20.63
CA MET A 189 -2.55 -9.85 -21.61
C MET A 189 -1.07 -9.78 -21.17
N PRO A 190 -0.46 -10.87 -20.67
CA PRO A 190 0.92 -10.86 -20.21
C PRO A 190 1.92 -10.55 -21.34
N VAL A 191 3.00 -9.83 -21.01
CA VAL A 191 4.13 -9.51 -21.93
C VAL A 191 5.49 -9.94 -21.38
N GLY A 192 5.47 -10.64 -20.24
CA GLY A 192 6.62 -10.97 -19.42
C GLY A 192 6.22 -10.95 -17.94
N TYR A 193 7.21 -10.97 -17.05
CA TYR A 193 7.00 -10.91 -15.61
C TYR A 193 8.13 -10.17 -14.90
N VAL A 194 7.86 -9.59 -13.73
CA VAL A 194 8.86 -8.87 -12.94
C VAL A 194 9.49 -9.83 -11.92
N GLN A 195 10.83 -9.84 -11.87
CA GLN A 195 11.58 -10.58 -10.87
C GLN A 195 11.81 -9.70 -9.63
N LEU A 196 11.44 -10.21 -8.45
CA LEU A 196 11.66 -9.54 -7.17
C LEU A 196 12.58 -10.40 -6.29
N PRO A 197 13.63 -9.81 -5.67
CA PRO A 197 14.46 -10.54 -4.72
C PRO A 197 13.66 -11.03 -3.52
N VAL A 198 13.84 -12.30 -3.14
CA VAL A 198 13.24 -12.89 -1.94
C VAL A 198 14.33 -13.16 -0.91
N GLY A 199 14.28 -12.45 0.21
CA GLY A 199 15.07 -12.73 1.39
C GLY A 199 14.30 -13.61 2.39
N VAL A 200 15.00 -14.21 3.34
CA VAL A 200 14.40 -14.98 4.43
C VAL A 200 14.87 -14.41 5.76
N VAL A 201 13.93 -14.20 6.68
CA VAL A 201 14.21 -13.75 8.05
C VAL A 201 13.86 -14.83 9.05
N GLY A 202 14.68 -14.99 10.09
CA GLY A 202 14.38 -15.92 11.18
C GLY A 202 15.62 -16.61 11.80
N PRO A 203 15.38 -17.56 12.72
CA PRO A 203 14.05 -18.06 13.08
C PRO A 203 13.23 -17.02 13.86
N LEU A 204 12.01 -16.76 13.41
CA LEU A 204 10.97 -16.14 14.23
C LEU A 204 10.44 -17.22 15.18
N LEU A 205 10.75 -17.09 16.47
CA LEU A 205 10.22 -17.98 17.51
C LEU A 205 8.84 -17.47 17.93
N LEU A 206 7.77 -18.10 17.44
CA LEU A 206 6.39 -17.68 17.63
C LEU A 206 5.53 -18.87 18.06
N ASP A 207 4.80 -18.74 19.17
CA ASP A 207 3.92 -19.79 19.71
C ASP A 207 4.64 -21.15 19.87
N GLY A 208 5.90 -21.09 20.32
CA GLY A 208 6.77 -22.26 20.49
C GLY A 208 7.34 -22.86 19.19
N ARG A 209 7.05 -22.26 18.03
CA ARG A 209 7.53 -22.74 16.71
C ARG A 209 8.62 -21.83 16.16
N ARG A 210 9.59 -22.42 15.46
CA ARG A 210 10.63 -21.68 14.71
C ARG A 210 10.19 -21.58 13.25
N LEU A 211 9.97 -20.36 12.79
CA LEU A 211 9.49 -20.07 11.44
C LEU A 211 10.53 -19.24 10.69
N TYR A 212 10.68 -19.50 9.39
CA TYR A 212 11.55 -18.74 8.49
C TYR A 212 10.68 -18.01 7.49
N VAL A 213 10.62 -16.69 7.61
CA VAL A 213 9.63 -15.87 6.91
C VAL A 213 10.22 -15.34 5.60
N PRO A 214 9.65 -15.71 4.43
CA PRO A 214 10.07 -15.17 3.15
C PRO A 214 9.56 -13.72 2.98
N MET A 215 10.42 -12.85 2.47
CA MET A 215 10.14 -11.43 2.24
C MET A 215 10.64 -11.01 0.86
N ALA A 216 9.73 -10.68 -0.04
CA ALA A 216 10.04 -10.18 -1.38
C ALA A 216 10.12 -8.66 -1.37
N THR A 217 11.30 -8.08 -1.62
CA THR A 217 11.48 -6.63 -1.53
C THR A 217 12.67 -6.14 -2.35
N THR A 218 12.59 -4.89 -2.79
CA THR A 218 13.72 -4.14 -3.34
C THR A 218 14.24 -3.09 -2.36
N GLU A 219 13.59 -2.91 -1.21
CA GLU A 219 14.06 -2.02 -0.15
C GLU A 219 15.22 -2.67 0.61
N GLY A 220 16.43 -2.11 0.46
CA GLY A 220 17.57 -2.54 1.25
C GLY A 220 17.38 -2.27 2.74
N CYS A 221 18.17 -2.94 3.58
CA CYS A 221 17.99 -3.04 5.04
C CYS A 221 16.74 -3.77 5.53
N LEU A 222 15.64 -3.86 4.77
CA LEU A 222 14.37 -4.36 5.31
C LEU A 222 14.49 -5.77 5.89
N VAL A 223 14.96 -6.73 5.08
CA VAL A 223 15.18 -8.13 5.49
C VAL A 223 16.16 -8.21 6.65
N ALA A 224 17.28 -7.49 6.60
CA ALA A 224 18.30 -7.51 7.64
C ALA A 224 17.79 -6.94 8.97
N SER A 225 17.00 -5.86 8.93
CA SER A 225 16.40 -5.23 10.09
C SER A 225 15.36 -6.15 10.74
N THR A 226 14.46 -6.73 9.95
CA THR A 226 13.46 -7.69 10.47
C THR A 226 14.13 -8.93 11.05
N ASN A 227 15.22 -9.41 10.43
CA ASN A 227 16.02 -10.53 10.97
C ASN A 227 16.66 -10.20 12.33
N ARG A 228 17.14 -8.96 12.51
CA ARG A 228 17.62 -8.48 13.83
C ARG A 228 16.52 -8.50 14.88
N GLY A 229 15.30 -8.10 14.51
CA GLY A 229 14.13 -8.19 15.36
C GLY A 229 13.80 -9.64 15.76
N CYS A 230 13.81 -10.56 14.79
CA CYS A 230 13.58 -11.99 15.04
C CYS A 230 14.60 -12.54 16.03
N LYS A 231 15.88 -12.16 15.89
CA LYS A 231 16.94 -12.53 16.82
C LYS A 231 16.66 -12.04 18.25
N ALA A 232 16.28 -10.78 18.42
CA ALA A 232 15.98 -10.22 19.75
C ALA A 232 14.79 -10.93 20.43
N ILE A 233 13.74 -11.24 19.67
CA ILE A 233 12.58 -12.00 20.14
C ILE A 233 13.01 -13.42 20.54
N ALA A 234 13.74 -14.13 19.68
CA ALA A 234 14.16 -15.50 19.94
C ALA A 234 15.10 -15.62 21.15
N GLU A 235 16.05 -14.69 21.30
CA GLU A 235 16.95 -14.65 22.47
C GLU A 235 16.23 -14.27 23.77
N SER A 236 14.99 -13.77 23.69
CA SER A 236 14.17 -13.41 24.86
C SER A 236 13.05 -14.43 25.15
N GLY A 237 13.08 -15.60 24.51
CA GLY A 237 12.13 -16.69 24.77
C GLY A 237 11.00 -16.81 23.75
N GLY A 238 10.94 -15.92 22.76
CA GLY A 238 9.94 -15.95 21.69
C GLY A 238 8.78 -14.98 21.89
N ALA A 239 7.90 -14.95 20.89
CA ALA A 239 6.65 -14.20 20.91
C ALA A 239 5.45 -15.15 21.05
N SER A 240 4.34 -14.61 21.55
CA SER A 240 3.04 -15.30 21.59
C SER A 240 2.01 -14.52 20.79
N SER A 241 1.06 -15.21 20.16
CA SER A 241 0.01 -14.58 19.37
C SER A 241 -1.38 -15.13 19.64
N VAL A 242 -2.39 -14.29 19.39
CA VAL A 242 -3.81 -14.65 19.49
C VAL A 242 -4.56 -14.10 18.28
N VAL A 243 -5.23 -14.99 17.54
CA VAL A 243 -6.23 -14.60 16.55
C VAL A 243 -7.57 -14.46 17.27
N PHE A 244 -8.10 -13.23 17.37
CA PHE A 244 -9.32 -12.95 18.14
C PHE A 244 -10.55 -12.68 17.27
N ARG A 245 -10.38 -12.49 15.96
CA ARG A 245 -11.46 -12.51 14.95
C ARG A 245 -10.96 -13.12 13.64
N ASP A 246 -11.83 -13.83 12.94
CA ASP A 246 -11.57 -14.41 11.61
C ASP A 246 -12.86 -14.34 10.76
N GLY A 247 -12.98 -13.30 9.96
CA GLY A 247 -14.16 -13.03 9.14
C GLY A 247 -13.88 -12.01 8.02
N MET A 248 -14.00 -12.43 6.77
CA MET A 248 -13.95 -11.53 5.62
C MET A 248 -15.30 -10.80 5.48
N SER A 249 -15.29 -9.60 4.88
CA SER A 249 -16.50 -8.79 4.73
C SER A 249 -16.81 -8.38 3.29
N ARG A 250 -18.11 -8.28 2.99
CA ARG A 250 -18.65 -7.67 1.76
C ARG A 250 -19.84 -6.82 2.15
N ALA A 251 -19.93 -5.63 1.57
CA ALA A 251 -20.97 -4.68 1.94
C ALA A 251 -21.70 -4.13 0.72
N PRO A 252 -22.80 -4.76 0.27
CA PRO A 252 -23.70 -4.16 -0.71
C PRO A 252 -24.35 -2.89 -0.18
N VAL A 253 -24.76 -2.05 -1.12
CA VAL A 253 -25.60 -0.89 -0.87
C VAL A 253 -26.90 -1.04 -1.66
N ALA A 254 -28.00 -0.95 -0.95
CA ALA A 254 -29.34 -0.92 -1.52
C ALA A 254 -29.99 0.45 -1.29
N ARG A 255 -30.85 0.87 -2.21
CA ARG A 255 -31.65 2.09 -2.13
C ARG A 255 -33.13 1.73 -2.07
N PHE A 256 -33.87 2.47 -1.27
CA PHE A 256 -35.31 2.34 -1.15
C PHE A 256 -36.04 3.64 -1.50
N PRO A 257 -37.36 3.60 -1.76
CA PRO A 257 -38.15 4.81 -1.95
C PRO A 257 -38.09 5.76 -0.75
N THR A 258 -38.06 5.21 0.48
CA THR A 258 -38.04 5.96 1.74
C THR A 258 -37.06 5.39 2.75
N ALA A 259 -36.59 6.25 3.67
CA ALA A 259 -35.75 5.83 4.80
C ALA A 259 -36.46 4.82 5.71
N ARG A 260 -37.79 4.89 5.84
CA ARG A 260 -38.59 3.94 6.62
C ARG A 260 -38.48 2.52 6.05
N ARG A 261 -38.61 2.36 4.73
CA ARG A 261 -38.47 1.06 4.05
C ARG A 261 -37.06 0.50 4.18
N ALA A 262 -36.04 1.33 4.02
CA ALA A 262 -34.65 0.91 4.26
C ALA A 262 -34.44 0.43 5.72
N ALA A 263 -35.07 1.10 6.69
CA ALA A 263 -35.00 0.70 8.10
C ALA A 263 -35.76 -0.61 8.40
N GLU A 264 -36.81 -0.92 7.64
CA GLU A 264 -37.51 -2.21 7.75
C GLU A 264 -36.59 -3.37 7.32
N LEU A 265 -35.86 -3.24 6.21
CA LEU A 265 -34.85 -4.25 5.82
C LEU A 265 -33.69 -4.33 6.83
N MET A 266 -33.21 -3.19 7.35
CA MET A 266 -32.20 -3.19 8.42
C MET A 266 -32.65 -4.04 9.62
N ARG A 267 -33.87 -3.82 10.11
CA ARG A 267 -34.43 -4.58 11.23
C ARG A 267 -34.59 -6.07 10.90
N PHE A 268 -34.96 -6.39 9.66
CA PHE A 268 -35.06 -7.77 9.21
C PHE A 268 -33.70 -8.48 9.25
N LEU A 269 -32.64 -7.84 8.74
CA LEU A 269 -31.29 -8.39 8.69
C LEU A 269 -30.62 -8.51 10.07
N GLU A 270 -30.93 -7.60 10.98
CA GLU A 270 -30.37 -7.58 12.33
C GLU A 270 -31.21 -8.35 13.36
N ASN A 271 -32.37 -8.89 12.97
CA ASN A 271 -33.19 -9.74 13.83
C ASN A 271 -32.55 -11.14 13.97
N PRO A 272 -32.19 -11.57 15.20
CA PRO A 272 -31.64 -12.92 15.43
C PRO A 272 -32.52 -14.05 14.91
N ASP A 273 -33.85 -13.89 14.94
CA ASP A 273 -34.80 -14.92 14.49
C ASP A 273 -34.69 -15.22 12.99
N ASN A 274 -34.18 -14.28 12.19
CA ASN A 274 -34.00 -14.43 10.76
C ASN A 274 -32.60 -14.94 10.37
N PHE A 275 -31.65 -14.94 11.31
CA PHE A 275 -30.24 -15.20 11.01
C PHE A 275 -30.01 -16.61 10.46
N ASP A 276 -30.69 -17.62 11.00
CA ASP A 276 -30.53 -19.01 10.55
C ASP A 276 -30.94 -19.17 9.08
N THR A 277 -32.07 -18.58 8.68
CA THR A 277 -32.53 -18.56 7.29
C THR A 277 -31.52 -17.86 6.38
N LEU A 278 -31.07 -16.67 6.77
CA LEU A 278 -30.06 -15.91 6.01
C LEU A 278 -28.74 -16.70 5.87
N SER A 279 -28.32 -17.37 6.94
CA SER A 279 -27.11 -18.20 6.97
C SER A 279 -27.21 -19.40 6.04
N VAL A 280 -28.38 -20.08 6.00
CA VAL A 280 -28.66 -21.17 5.07
C VAL A 280 -28.62 -20.69 3.63
N VAL A 281 -29.29 -19.57 3.31
CA VAL A 281 -29.30 -18.98 1.98
C VAL A 281 -27.90 -18.59 1.52
N PHE A 282 -27.16 -17.87 2.36
CA PHE A 282 -25.77 -17.47 2.10
C PHE A 282 -24.87 -18.68 1.78
N SER A 283 -24.99 -19.73 2.60
CA SER A 283 -24.12 -20.91 2.53
C SER A 283 -24.40 -21.83 1.34
N ARG A 284 -25.48 -21.61 0.57
CA ARG A 284 -25.78 -22.39 -0.66
C ARG A 284 -24.64 -22.35 -1.68
N SER A 285 -23.87 -21.27 -1.70
CA SER A 285 -22.77 -21.06 -2.66
C SER A 285 -21.44 -21.70 -2.25
N THR A 286 -21.30 -22.20 -1.01
CA THR A 286 -19.98 -22.54 -0.46
C THR A 286 -19.99 -23.57 0.66
N ARG A 287 -19.04 -24.50 0.61
CA ARG A 287 -18.81 -25.49 1.67
C ARG A 287 -18.07 -24.93 2.87
N PHE A 288 -17.28 -23.87 2.68
CA PHE A 288 -16.41 -23.29 3.71
C PHE A 288 -16.94 -21.99 4.30
N GLY A 289 -17.73 -21.24 3.51
CA GLY A 289 -18.25 -19.96 3.95
C GLY A 289 -19.37 -20.13 4.94
N ARG A 290 -19.26 -19.50 6.11
CA ARG A 290 -20.35 -19.44 7.10
C ARG A 290 -20.59 -18.00 7.47
N LEU A 291 -21.83 -17.54 7.29
CA LEU A 291 -22.25 -16.22 7.69
C LEU A 291 -22.07 -16.09 9.22
N GLN A 292 -21.46 -15.00 9.65
CA GLN A 292 -21.23 -14.69 11.07
C GLN A 292 -22.12 -13.55 11.56
N GLY A 293 -22.51 -12.64 10.65
CA GLY A 293 -23.33 -11.49 11.00
C GLY A 293 -23.52 -10.56 9.81
N VAL A 294 -24.51 -9.67 9.94
CA VAL A 294 -24.74 -8.56 9.02
C VAL A 294 -24.84 -7.29 9.86
N LYS A 295 -23.94 -6.34 9.63
CA LYS A 295 -23.97 -5.04 10.30
C LYS A 295 -24.48 -4.00 9.33
N CYS A 296 -25.59 -3.35 9.66
CA CYS A 296 -26.19 -2.36 8.78
C CYS A 296 -25.82 -0.93 9.16
N ALA A 297 -25.83 -0.05 8.16
CA ALA A 297 -25.75 1.40 8.34
C ALA A 297 -26.70 2.11 7.36
N LEU A 298 -27.51 3.03 7.86
CA LEU A 298 -28.42 3.84 7.05
C LEU A 298 -27.79 5.20 6.73
N ALA A 299 -27.93 5.62 5.48
CA ALA A 299 -27.67 7.01 5.06
C ALA A 299 -28.85 7.51 4.21
N GLY A 300 -29.76 8.22 4.86
CA GLY A 300 -31.04 8.61 4.24
C GLY A 300 -31.86 7.36 3.87
N ARG A 301 -32.14 7.20 2.57
CA ARG A 301 -32.89 6.05 2.02
C ARG A 301 -32.00 4.92 1.48
N ASN A 302 -30.69 4.98 1.74
CA ASN A 302 -29.73 3.96 1.35
C ASN A 302 -29.35 3.12 2.57
N LEU A 303 -29.26 1.80 2.39
CA LEU A 303 -28.84 0.83 3.39
C LEU A 303 -27.53 0.18 2.94
N TYR A 304 -26.50 0.27 3.78
CA TYR A 304 -25.22 -0.41 3.61
C TYR A 304 -25.21 -1.62 4.52
N MET A 305 -25.06 -2.81 3.96
CA MET A 305 -25.24 -4.08 4.68
C MET A 305 -23.91 -4.82 4.71
N ARG A 306 -23.12 -4.71 5.78
CA ARG A 306 -21.81 -5.35 5.90
C ARG A 306 -21.97 -6.79 6.39
N PHE A 307 -21.97 -7.73 5.45
CA PHE A 307 -21.92 -9.16 5.74
C PHE A 307 -20.50 -9.55 6.15
N THR A 308 -20.40 -10.39 7.17
CA THR A 308 -19.14 -10.99 7.62
C THR A 308 -19.27 -12.52 7.56
N CYS A 309 -18.27 -13.21 7.01
CA CYS A 309 -18.27 -14.67 6.95
C CYS A 309 -16.87 -15.26 7.19
N SER A 310 -16.82 -16.48 7.73
CA SER A 310 -15.60 -17.29 7.66
C SER A 310 -15.37 -17.76 6.23
N THR A 311 -14.13 -18.08 5.86
CA THR A 311 -13.77 -18.39 4.45
C THR A 311 -12.85 -19.60 4.31
N GLY A 312 -12.67 -20.38 5.39
CA GLY A 312 -11.66 -21.43 5.45
C GLY A 312 -10.26 -20.85 5.22
N ASP A 313 -9.45 -21.53 4.41
CA ASP A 313 -8.08 -21.11 4.09
C ASP A 313 -7.99 -20.13 2.92
N ALA A 314 -9.10 -19.81 2.26
CA ALA A 314 -9.11 -18.76 1.24
C ALA A 314 -9.20 -17.38 1.92
N MET A 315 -8.64 -16.37 1.27
CA MET A 315 -8.89 -14.98 1.66
C MET A 315 -10.40 -14.65 1.50
N GLY A 316 -11.02 -15.21 0.45
CA GLY A 316 -12.47 -15.46 0.42
C GLY A 316 -13.34 -14.36 -0.20
N MET A 317 -12.75 -13.36 -0.86
CA MET A 317 -13.50 -12.26 -1.49
C MET A 317 -14.52 -12.69 -2.54
N ASN A 318 -14.18 -13.66 -3.39
CA ASN A 318 -15.13 -14.21 -4.36
C ASN A 318 -16.22 -15.07 -3.69
N MET A 319 -15.86 -15.77 -2.61
CA MET A 319 -16.77 -16.63 -1.86
C MET A 319 -17.85 -15.79 -1.17
N ILE A 320 -17.46 -14.74 -0.45
CA ILE A 320 -18.40 -13.86 0.24
C ILE A 320 -19.29 -13.11 -0.74
N SER A 321 -18.75 -12.62 -1.86
CA SER A 321 -19.58 -11.90 -2.86
C SER A 321 -20.70 -12.78 -3.43
N LYS A 322 -20.42 -14.07 -3.70
CA LYS A 322 -21.45 -15.02 -4.16
C LYS A 322 -22.49 -15.31 -3.08
N GLY A 323 -22.05 -15.51 -1.84
CA GLY A 323 -22.96 -15.74 -0.71
C GLY A 323 -23.88 -14.54 -0.46
N VAL A 324 -23.34 -13.32 -0.54
CA VAL A 324 -24.13 -12.10 -0.44
C VAL A 324 -25.12 -11.97 -1.59
N GLN A 325 -24.72 -12.27 -2.84
CA GLN A 325 -25.63 -12.20 -3.98
C GLN A 325 -26.86 -13.08 -3.76
N HIS A 326 -26.68 -14.33 -3.30
CA HIS A 326 -27.82 -15.20 -3.01
C HIS A 326 -28.74 -14.66 -1.91
N VAL A 327 -28.19 -13.97 -0.92
CA VAL A 327 -29.01 -13.32 0.11
C VAL A 327 -29.79 -12.15 -0.48
N LEU A 328 -29.17 -11.35 -1.36
CA LEU A 328 -29.88 -10.27 -2.04
C LEU A 328 -31.01 -10.81 -2.93
N ASP A 329 -30.75 -11.86 -3.72
CA ASP A 329 -31.77 -12.51 -4.57
C ASP A 329 -32.93 -13.05 -3.73
N TYR A 330 -32.65 -13.62 -2.55
CA TYR A 330 -33.68 -14.08 -1.61
C TYR A 330 -34.52 -12.92 -1.05
N LEU A 331 -33.90 -11.77 -0.78
CA LEU A 331 -34.59 -10.60 -0.24
C LEU A 331 -35.51 -9.91 -1.26
N GLU A 332 -35.29 -10.09 -2.57
CA GLU A 332 -36.13 -9.49 -3.61
C GLU A 332 -37.60 -9.92 -3.53
N GLU A 333 -37.90 -11.10 -2.97
CA GLU A 333 -39.28 -11.59 -2.80
C GLU A 333 -40.07 -10.73 -1.80
N ASP A 334 -39.48 -10.40 -0.64
CA ASP A 334 -40.12 -9.63 0.43
C ASP A 334 -39.87 -8.11 0.33
N PHE A 335 -38.81 -7.72 -0.38
CA PHE A 335 -38.40 -6.33 -0.61
C PHE A 335 -38.27 -6.04 -2.12
N PRO A 336 -39.35 -6.16 -2.92
CA PRO A 336 -39.30 -5.92 -4.36
C PRO A 336 -39.03 -4.44 -4.73
N ASP A 337 -39.14 -3.54 -3.76
CA ASP A 337 -38.78 -2.11 -3.87
C ASP A 337 -37.31 -1.82 -3.57
N MET A 338 -36.50 -2.86 -3.31
CA MET A 338 -35.06 -2.77 -3.11
C MET A 338 -34.32 -2.58 -4.44
N ASP A 339 -33.67 -1.43 -4.61
CA ASP A 339 -32.75 -1.17 -5.73
C ASP A 339 -31.31 -1.46 -5.27
N VAL A 340 -30.76 -2.62 -5.63
CA VAL A 340 -29.37 -2.97 -5.33
C VAL A 340 -28.43 -2.15 -6.22
N VAL A 341 -27.95 -1.02 -5.67
CA VAL A 341 -27.08 -0.09 -6.40
C VAL A 341 -25.70 -0.69 -6.67
N SER A 342 -25.15 -1.47 -5.72
CA SER A 342 -23.89 -2.16 -5.90
C SER A 342 -23.70 -3.27 -4.87
N ILE A 343 -23.07 -4.38 -5.28
CA ILE A 343 -22.60 -5.44 -4.37
C ILE A 343 -21.49 -4.97 -3.43
N SER A 344 -20.83 -3.85 -3.74
CA SER A 344 -19.74 -3.27 -2.95
C SER A 344 -19.92 -1.77 -2.79
N GLY A 345 -20.75 -1.36 -1.84
CA GLY A 345 -20.98 0.02 -1.42
C GLY A 345 -19.87 0.65 -0.57
N ASN A 346 -18.63 0.17 -0.69
CA ASN A 346 -17.44 0.64 0.06
C ASN A 346 -17.50 0.54 1.59
N PHE A 347 -18.56 0.00 2.20
CA PHE A 347 -18.65 -0.22 3.65
C PHE A 347 -17.99 -1.54 4.13
N CYS A 348 -17.33 -2.28 3.22
CA CYS A 348 -16.59 -3.50 3.58
C CYS A 348 -15.40 -3.21 4.51
N SER A 349 -14.47 -2.28 4.29
CA SER A 349 -14.03 -1.57 3.06
C SER A 349 -12.83 -2.31 2.44
N ASP A 350 -12.68 -2.30 1.11
CA ASP A 350 -11.66 -3.11 0.41
C ASP A 350 -10.68 -2.30 -0.44
N LYS A 351 -9.38 -2.39 -0.17
CA LYS A 351 -8.29 -1.58 -0.75
C LYS A 351 -8.40 -0.08 -0.45
N LYS A 352 -9.03 0.28 0.68
CA LYS A 352 -9.23 1.66 1.14
C LYS A 352 -9.04 1.76 2.65
N SER A 353 -8.32 2.78 3.11
CA SER A 353 -8.22 3.07 4.54
C SER A 353 -9.59 3.46 5.10
N ALA A 354 -10.08 2.70 6.08
CA ALA A 354 -11.41 2.89 6.65
C ALA A 354 -11.47 2.53 8.14
N ALA A 355 -12.21 3.34 8.92
CA ALA A 355 -12.34 3.17 10.35
C ALA A 355 -13.14 1.91 10.72
N VAL A 356 -14.07 1.50 9.85
CA VAL A 356 -14.84 0.27 10.06
C VAL A 356 -13.94 -0.96 10.12
N ASN A 357 -12.86 -1.01 9.33
CA ASN A 357 -11.89 -2.12 9.39
C ASN A 357 -11.05 -2.05 10.67
N TRP A 358 -10.69 -0.84 11.10
CA TRP A 358 -9.96 -0.62 12.35
C TRP A 358 -10.75 -1.08 13.59
N ILE A 359 -12.05 -0.76 13.64
CA ILE A 359 -12.92 -0.97 14.80
C ILE A 359 -13.55 -2.38 14.78
N GLU A 360 -14.11 -2.77 13.64
CA GLU A 360 -14.86 -4.02 13.51
C GLU A 360 -13.95 -5.20 13.08
N GLY A 361 -12.75 -4.92 12.57
CA GLY A 361 -11.87 -5.92 11.98
C GLY A 361 -12.33 -6.36 10.59
N ARG A 362 -11.43 -6.96 9.82
CA ARG A 362 -11.71 -7.54 8.48
C ARG A 362 -10.65 -8.57 8.11
N GLY A 363 -11.04 -9.78 7.72
CA GLY A 363 -10.09 -10.88 7.61
C GLY A 363 -9.73 -11.39 9.00
N LYS A 364 -8.45 -11.38 9.36
CA LYS A 364 -7.94 -11.90 10.64
C LYS A 364 -7.47 -10.76 11.54
N SER A 365 -8.02 -10.70 12.74
CA SER A 365 -7.57 -9.78 13.78
C SER A 365 -6.60 -10.50 14.71
N VAL A 366 -5.37 -10.01 14.79
CA VAL A 366 -4.27 -10.67 15.50
C VAL A 366 -3.61 -9.71 16.49
N VAL A 367 -3.34 -10.18 17.70
CA VAL A 367 -2.39 -9.57 18.62
C VAL A 367 -1.15 -10.45 18.69
N CYS A 368 0.04 -9.86 18.64
CA CYS A 368 1.30 -10.56 18.85
C CYS A 368 2.15 -9.77 19.83
N GLU A 369 2.74 -10.45 20.82
CA GLU A 369 3.51 -9.82 21.89
C GLU A 369 4.77 -10.60 22.27
N ALA A 370 5.74 -9.89 22.85
CA ALA A 370 6.96 -10.47 23.40
C ALA A 370 7.48 -9.64 24.57
N ILE A 371 8.23 -10.28 25.47
CA ILE A 371 9.06 -9.60 26.47
C ILE A 371 10.50 -9.70 26.01
N ILE A 372 11.17 -8.56 25.85
CA ILE A 372 12.57 -8.45 25.43
C ILE A 372 13.42 -8.11 26.65
N ARG A 373 14.39 -8.99 26.95
CA ARG A 373 15.23 -8.86 28.14
C ARG A 373 16.17 -7.66 28.02
N GLU A 374 16.46 -6.99 29.13
CA GLU A 374 17.36 -5.82 29.20
C GLU A 374 18.65 -6.01 28.39
N GLU A 375 19.33 -7.14 28.66
CA GLU A 375 20.60 -7.45 28.01
C GLU A 375 20.49 -7.61 26.49
N VAL A 376 19.32 -8.03 25.98
CA VAL A 376 19.07 -8.17 24.54
C VAL A 376 18.80 -6.80 23.92
N VAL A 377 18.07 -5.92 24.62
CA VAL A 377 17.87 -4.53 24.20
C VAL A 377 19.22 -3.82 24.04
N GLU A 378 20.13 -3.97 25.00
CA GLU A 378 21.46 -3.37 24.92
C GLU A 378 22.36 -4.05 23.87
N LYS A 379 22.46 -5.38 23.89
CA LYS A 379 23.43 -6.12 23.06
C LYS A 379 22.98 -6.26 21.61
N VAL A 380 21.70 -6.47 21.32
CA VAL A 380 21.19 -6.71 19.96
C VAL A 380 20.61 -5.43 19.36
N LEU A 381 19.76 -4.75 20.11
CA LEU A 381 19.03 -3.58 19.61
C LEU A 381 19.83 -2.28 19.72
N LYS A 382 20.86 -2.26 20.57
CA LYS A 382 21.81 -1.15 20.76
C LYS A 382 21.14 0.12 21.29
N THR A 383 20.23 -0.06 22.25
CA THR A 383 19.48 1.04 22.89
C THR A 383 19.11 0.64 24.33
N ASN A 384 18.19 1.36 24.98
CA ASN A 384 17.65 1.06 26.32
C ASN A 384 16.11 1.10 26.31
N VAL A 385 15.48 0.48 27.31
CA VAL A 385 14.01 0.35 27.41
C VAL A 385 13.32 1.72 27.47
N GLN A 386 13.82 2.65 28.27
CA GLN A 386 13.21 3.95 28.47
C GLN A 386 13.10 4.75 27.15
N SER A 387 14.18 4.78 26.37
CA SER A 387 14.21 5.45 25.06
C SER A 387 13.25 4.82 24.06
N LEU A 388 13.05 3.49 24.12
CA LEU A 388 12.11 2.79 23.25
C LEU A 388 10.65 3.15 23.58
N VAL A 389 10.30 3.12 24.88
CA VAL A 389 8.96 3.49 25.35
C VAL A 389 8.65 4.95 25.01
N GLU A 390 9.59 5.86 25.31
CA GLU A 390 9.44 7.28 25.01
C GLU A 390 9.26 7.53 23.50
N LEU A 391 10.11 6.91 22.66
CA LEU A 391 10.00 7.05 21.22
C LEU A 391 8.66 6.51 20.70
N ASN A 392 8.17 5.39 21.22
CA ASN A 392 6.87 4.84 20.80
C ASN A 392 5.73 5.83 21.10
N VAL A 393 5.72 6.40 22.31
CA VAL A 393 4.71 7.38 22.71
C VAL A 393 4.77 8.62 21.83
N ILE A 394 5.96 9.19 21.62
CA ILE A 394 6.10 10.43 20.85
C ILE A 394 5.85 10.20 19.36
N LYS A 395 6.35 9.10 18.79
CA LYS A 395 6.31 8.83 17.34
C LYS A 395 5.05 8.10 16.90
N ASN A 396 4.83 6.89 17.42
CA ASN A 396 3.76 6.01 16.94
C ASN A 396 2.39 6.42 17.48
N LEU A 397 2.31 7.02 18.67
CA LEU A 397 1.05 7.47 19.24
C LEU A 397 0.81 8.96 18.96
N ALA A 398 1.58 9.85 19.60
CA ALA A 398 1.37 11.29 19.50
C ALA A 398 1.59 11.81 18.06
N GLY A 399 2.66 11.39 17.39
CA GLY A 399 2.95 11.74 16.00
C GLY A 399 1.84 11.32 15.04
N SER A 400 1.39 10.06 15.14
CA SER A 400 0.26 9.55 14.33
C SER A 400 -1.06 10.27 14.64
N ALA A 401 -1.31 10.62 15.91
CA ALA A 401 -2.49 11.39 16.30
C ALA A 401 -2.46 12.81 15.70
N VAL A 402 -1.31 13.50 15.75
CA VAL A 402 -1.11 14.81 15.11
C VAL A 402 -1.31 14.73 13.60
N ALA A 403 -0.87 13.63 12.97
CA ALA A 403 -1.04 13.39 11.54
C ALA A 403 -2.48 13.01 11.14
N GLY A 404 -3.38 12.73 12.10
CA GLY A 404 -4.71 12.21 11.81
C GLY A 404 -4.68 10.82 11.18
N ALA A 405 -3.68 10.00 11.51
CA ALA A 405 -3.50 8.68 10.92
C ALA A 405 -4.63 7.72 11.34
N LEU A 406 -5.22 7.02 10.37
CA LEU A 406 -6.28 6.04 10.61
C LEU A 406 -5.69 4.62 10.63
N GLY A 407 -5.59 4.05 11.84
CA GLY A 407 -5.01 2.72 12.06
C GLY A 407 -3.49 2.64 11.86
N GLY A 408 -2.81 3.77 11.67
CA GLY A 408 -1.37 3.88 11.44
C GLY A 408 -0.56 4.24 12.69
N PHE A 409 -0.78 3.53 13.80
CA PHE A 409 -0.09 3.78 15.08
C PHE A 409 1.15 2.87 15.24
N ASN A 410 1.97 2.83 14.19
CA ASN A 410 3.13 1.93 14.05
C ASN A 410 4.27 2.63 13.29
N ALA A 411 5.43 1.98 13.18
CA ALA A 411 6.58 2.53 12.48
C ALA A 411 6.61 2.17 10.99
N HIS A 412 6.48 0.89 10.63
CA HIS A 412 6.56 0.42 9.24
C HIS A 412 5.87 -0.93 9.01
N ALA A 413 4.73 -1.21 9.67
CA ALA A 413 4.00 -2.47 9.48
C ALA A 413 3.74 -2.78 7.99
N SER A 414 3.43 -1.74 7.20
CA SER A 414 3.23 -1.80 5.75
C SER A 414 4.41 -2.40 4.98
N ASN A 415 5.66 -2.11 5.37
CA ASN A 415 6.83 -2.67 4.68
C ASN A 415 6.90 -4.19 4.84
N ILE A 416 6.64 -4.66 6.06
CA ILE A 416 6.68 -6.09 6.39
C ILE A 416 5.53 -6.84 5.72
N VAL A 417 4.31 -6.30 5.84
CA VAL A 417 3.10 -6.89 5.23
C VAL A 417 3.28 -7.00 3.72
N SER A 418 3.69 -5.92 3.04
CA SER A 418 3.91 -5.93 1.59
C SER A 418 4.93 -6.98 1.16
N ALA A 419 6.07 -7.06 1.86
CA ALA A 419 7.12 -8.00 1.51
C ALA A 419 6.69 -9.47 1.66
N ILE A 420 5.94 -9.79 2.70
CA ILE A 420 5.38 -11.15 2.89
C ILE A 420 4.27 -11.41 1.87
N PHE A 421 3.40 -10.43 1.62
CA PHE A 421 2.26 -10.57 0.70
C PHE A 421 2.73 -10.92 -0.71
N ILE A 422 3.72 -10.19 -1.23
CA ILE A 422 4.31 -10.45 -2.55
C ILE A 422 4.98 -11.83 -2.57
N ALA A 423 5.75 -12.17 -1.53
CA ALA A 423 6.44 -13.45 -1.45
C ALA A 423 5.48 -14.64 -1.41
N THR A 424 4.32 -14.49 -0.76
CA THR A 424 3.38 -15.57 -0.50
C THR A 424 2.13 -15.53 -1.38
N GLY A 425 2.09 -14.67 -2.40
CA GLY A 425 1.01 -14.63 -3.40
C GLY A 425 -0.31 -14.08 -2.90
N GLN A 426 -0.26 -13.21 -1.89
CA GLN A 426 -1.41 -12.43 -1.41
C GLN A 426 -1.65 -11.24 -2.35
N ASP A 427 -2.74 -10.50 -2.15
CA ASP A 427 -3.05 -9.29 -2.92
C ASP A 427 -2.34 -8.07 -2.30
N PRO A 428 -1.29 -7.50 -2.93
CA PRO A 428 -0.53 -6.41 -2.34
C PRO A 428 -1.34 -5.13 -2.16
N ALA A 429 -2.46 -4.95 -2.88
CA ALA A 429 -3.32 -3.78 -2.70
C ALA A 429 -4.07 -3.81 -1.35
N GLN A 430 -4.26 -4.99 -0.76
CA GLN A 430 -4.84 -5.15 0.58
C GLN A 430 -3.88 -4.74 1.70
N ASN A 431 -2.62 -4.42 1.39
CA ASN A 431 -1.70 -3.82 2.35
C ASN A 431 -2.28 -2.52 2.96
N VAL A 432 -3.15 -1.79 2.25
CA VAL A 432 -3.80 -0.58 2.75
C VAL A 432 -4.52 -0.82 4.08
N GLU A 433 -5.18 -1.96 4.25
CA GLU A 433 -5.90 -2.29 5.48
C GLU A 433 -5.20 -3.36 6.32
N SER A 434 -4.53 -4.31 5.67
CA SER A 434 -3.74 -5.34 6.34
C SER A 434 -2.55 -4.79 7.13
N SER A 435 -2.09 -3.57 6.82
CA SER A 435 -1.04 -2.87 7.59
C SER A 435 -1.56 -1.98 8.71
N GLN A 436 -2.89 -1.90 8.92
CA GLN A 436 -3.42 -1.23 10.11
C GLN A 436 -2.89 -1.93 11.35
N CYS A 437 -2.18 -1.18 12.18
CA CYS A 437 -1.43 -1.70 13.31
C CYS A 437 -1.25 -0.62 14.37
N ILE A 438 -1.48 -1.00 15.63
CA ILE A 438 -1.01 -0.24 16.80
C ILE A 438 0.10 -1.00 17.50
N THR A 439 1.22 -0.31 17.71
CA THR A 439 2.40 -0.82 18.40
C THR A 439 2.45 -0.23 19.81
N MET A 440 2.47 -1.08 20.82
CA MET A 440 2.52 -0.69 22.24
C MET A 440 3.81 -1.20 22.88
N LEU A 441 4.47 -0.33 23.62
CA LEU A 441 5.71 -0.62 24.34
C LEU A 441 5.56 -0.20 25.80
N GLU A 442 5.89 -1.11 26.71
CA GLU A 442 5.81 -0.89 28.16
C GLU A 442 7.07 -1.40 28.85
N ALA A 443 7.51 -0.69 29.88
CA ALA A 443 8.60 -1.15 30.72
C ALA A 443 8.06 -2.10 31.79
N VAL A 444 8.62 -3.31 31.88
CA VAL A 444 8.16 -4.37 32.81
C VAL A 444 9.32 -4.86 33.67
N ASN A 445 9.03 -5.72 34.66
CA ASN A 445 10.02 -6.30 35.57
C ASN A 445 10.90 -5.25 36.28
N GLY A 446 10.27 -4.18 36.75
CA GLY A 446 10.97 -3.05 37.41
C GLY A 446 11.66 -2.10 36.43
N GLY A 447 11.26 -2.11 35.16
CA GLY A 447 11.78 -1.23 34.12
C GLY A 447 13.00 -1.79 33.35
N ARG A 448 13.42 -3.01 33.67
CA ARG A 448 14.57 -3.67 33.04
C ARG A 448 14.23 -4.27 31.68
N ASP A 449 13.05 -4.89 31.58
CA ASP A 449 12.63 -5.57 30.37
C ASP A 449 11.59 -4.73 29.62
N LEU A 450 11.49 -4.96 28.32
CA LEU A 450 10.53 -4.32 27.45
C LEU A 450 9.41 -5.31 27.10
N HIS A 451 8.18 -5.02 27.47
CA HIS A 451 7.03 -5.61 26.79
C HIS A 451 6.76 -4.84 25.50
N ILE A 452 6.59 -5.56 24.41
CA ILE A 452 6.19 -5.02 23.12
C ILE A 452 5.04 -5.85 22.56
N SER A 453 4.04 -5.16 21.99
CA SER A 453 2.96 -5.80 21.26
C SER A 453 2.58 -5.04 20.01
N VAL A 454 2.04 -5.78 19.05
CA VAL A 454 1.37 -5.25 17.86
C VAL A 454 -0.04 -5.80 17.81
N THR A 455 -1.02 -4.94 17.52
CA THR A 455 -2.41 -5.33 17.27
C THR A 455 -2.80 -4.94 15.86
N MET A 456 -3.14 -5.94 15.06
CA MET A 456 -3.47 -5.81 13.64
C MET A 456 -4.89 -6.32 13.40
N PRO A 457 -5.91 -5.44 13.35
CA PRO A 457 -7.31 -5.85 13.34
C PRO A 457 -7.79 -6.38 11.99
N SER A 458 -7.05 -6.17 10.90
CA SER A 458 -7.56 -6.37 9.54
C SER A 458 -6.63 -7.08 8.56
N ILE A 459 -5.93 -8.14 8.99
CA ILE A 459 -5.03 -8.89 8.11
C ILE A 459 -5.82 -9.77 7.13
N GLU A 460 -5.73 -9.47 5.83
CA GLU A 460 -6.43 -10.18 4.78
C GLU A 460 -5.49 -11.14 4.05
N VAL A 461 -5.47 -12.38 4.50
CA VAL A 461 -4.60 -13.43 3.92
C VAL A 461 -5.38 -14.71 3.63
N GLY A 462 -4.86 -15.47 2.68
CA GLY A 462 -5.29 -16.81 2.35
C GLY A 462 -4.13 -17.66 1.84
N THR A 463 -4.29 -18.97 1.91
CA THR A 463 -3.30 -19.95 1.44
C THR A 463 -3.83 -20.78 0.27
N VAL A 464 -5.01 -20.40 -0.25
CA VAL A 464 -5.70 -20.99 -1.39
C VAL A 464 -6.28 -19.89 -2.28
N GLY A 465 -6.09 -20.04 -3.59
CA GLY A 465 -6.62 -19.14 -4.63
C GLY A 465 -5.75 -17.91 -4.88
N GLY A 466 -6.07 -17.16 -5.94
CA GLY A 466 -5.29 -15.99 -6.35
C GLY A 466 -3.83 -16.36 -6.67
N GLY A 467 -2.89 -15.51 -6.27
CA GLY A 467 -1.46 -15.72 -6.52
C GLY A 467 -0.81 -16.86 -5.73
N THR A 468 -1.49 -17.43 -4.74
CA THR A 468 -0.93 -18.49 -3.85
C THR A 468 -0.59 -19.80 -4.58
N GLN A 469 -1.17 -20.01 -5.76
CA GLN A 469 -0.96 -21.19 -6.59
C GLN A 469 0.28 -21.09 -7.49
N LEU A 470 0.80 -19.88 -7.73
CA LEU A 470 1.99 -19.67 -8.56
C LEU A 470 3.20 -20.34 -7.90
N ALA A 471 4.06 -20.96 -8.70
CA ALA A 471 5.11 -21.87 -8.20
C ALA A 471 5.99 -21.22 -7.12
N SER A 472 6.50 -20.01 -7.37
CA SER A 472 7.38 -19.29 -6.43
C SER A 472 6.66 -18.91 -5.12
N GLN A 473 5.42 -18.42 -5.22
CA GLN A 473 4.59 -18.03 -4.09
C GLN A 473 4.18 -19.25 -3.26
N SER A 474 3.85 -20.34 -3.94
CA SER A 474 3.51 -21.62 -3.34
C SER A 474 4.69 -22.22 -2.57
N ALA A 475 5.91 -22.10 -3.09
CA ALA A 475 7.13 -22.52 -2.38
C ALA A 475 7.37 -21.69 -1.10
N CYS A 476 7.09 -20.38 -1.14
CA CYS A 476 7.17 -19.52 0.04
C CYS A 476 6.13 -19.88 1.12
N LEU A 477 4.91 -20.25 0.72
CA LEU A 477 3.89 -20.76 1.65
C LEU A 477 4.28 -22.13 2.23
N ASP A 478 4.94 -22.96 1.44
CA ASP A 478 5.42 -24.29 1.87
C ASP A 478 6.57 -24.17 2.89
N LEU A 479 7.48 -23.21 2.71
CA LEU A 479 8.52 -22.87 3.69
C LEU A 479 7.94 -22.53 5.07
N LEU A 480 6.76 -21.90 5.09
CA LEU A 480 6.03 -21.56 6.31
C LEU A 480 5.15 -22.72 6.83
N GLY A 481 5.02 -23.82 6.08
CA GLY A 481 4.17 -24.97 6.41
C GLY A 481 2.67 -24.68 6.32
N VAL A 482 2.25 -23.69 5.53
CA VAL A 482 0.85 -23.24 5.43
C VAL A 482 0.28 -23.34 4.01
N LYS A 483 0.99 -23.97 3.07
CA LYS A 483 0.52 -24.12 1.69
C LYS A 483 -0.81 -24.87 1.60
N GLY A 484 -1.77 -24.29 0.87
CA GLY A 484 -3.03 -24.93 0.54
C GLY A 484 -4.04 -24.96 1.70
N ALA A 485 -5.13 -25.69 1.47
CA ALA A 485 -6.21 -25.86 2.45
C ALA A 485 -5.83 -26.89 3.51
N ASN A 486 -6.16 -26.60 4.77
CA ASN A 486 -6.09 -27.58 5.84
C ASN A 486 -7.39 -28.39 5.88
N ARG A 487 -7.30 -29.69 5.63
CA ARG A 487 -8.46 -30.59 5.55
C ARG A 487 -9.08 -30.91 6.90
N GLU A 488 -8.26 -30.98 7.95
CA GLU A 488 -8.69 -31.36 9.30
C GLU A 488 -9.27 -30.16 10.06
N SER A 489 -8.65 -28.98 9.87
CA SER A 489 -9.07 -27.74 10.51
C SER A 489 -9.09 -26.59 9.49
N PRO A 490 -10.19 -26.45 8.72
CA PRO A 490 -10.32 -25.39 7.72
C PRO A 490 -10.03 -23.99 8.30
N GLY A 491 -9.20 -23.24 7.57
CA GLY A 491 -8.76 -21.90 7.96
C GLY A 491 -7.56 -21.86 8.90
N SER A 492 -7.06 -23.00 9.40
CA SER A 492 -5.92 -23.01 10.32
C SER A 492 -4.62 -22.58 9.64
N ASN A 493 -4.42 -22.88 8.35
CA ASN A 493 -3.25 -22.43 7.60
C ASN A 493 -3.30 -20.92 7.37
N ALA A 494 -4.46 -20.38 6.98
CA ALA A 494 -4.62 -18.94 6.81
C ALA A 494 -4.51 -18.17 8.14
N ARG A 495 -5.00 -18.72 9.26
CA ARG A 495 -4.80 -18.15 10.60
C ARG A 495 -3.32 -18.15 11.00
N LEU A 496 -2.61 -19.25 10.76
CA LEU A 496 -1.16 -19.32 11.01
C LEU A 496 -0.40 -18.31 10.14
N LEU A 497 -0.76 -18.15 8.86
CA LEU A 497 -0.14 -17.13 8.01
C LEU A 497 -0.34 -15.71 8.58
N ALA A 498 -1.53 -15.39 9.08
CA ALA A 498 -1.77 -14.09 9.71
C ALA A 498 -0.97 -13.88 11.00
N THR A 499 -0.79 -14.93 11.82
CA THR A 499 0.08 -14.83 13.01
C THR A 499 1.55 -14.68 12.63
N VAL A 500 2.01 -15.35 11.56
CA VAL A 500 3.36 -15.13 11.00
C VAL A 500 3.54 -13.68 10.55
N VAL A 501 2.56 -13.11 9.83
CA VAL A 501 2.59 -11.71 9.40
C VAL A 501 2.69 -10.78 10.61
N ALA A 502 1.84 -10.96 11.63
CA ALA A 502 1.87 -10.15 12.84
C ALA A 502 3.18 -10.30 13.63
N GLY A 503 3.72 -11.52 13.76
CA GLY A 503 5.00 -11.76 14.42
C GLY A 503 6.20 -11.18 13.67
N ALA A 504 6.18 -11.21 12.33
CA ALA A 504 7.19 -10.53 11.53
C ALA A 504 7.08 -9.00 11.63
N VAL A 505 5.86 -8.46 11.70
CA VAL A 505 5.62 -7.03 11.97
C VAL A 505 6.17 -6.65 13.33
N LEU A 506 5.89 -7.43 14.39
CA LEU A 506 6.46 -7.24 15.73
C LEU A 506 7.99 -7.16 15.69
N ALA A 507 8.64 -8.10 14.99
CA ALA A 507 10.09 -8.11 14.81
C ALA A 507 10.59 -6.87 14.06
N GLY A 508 9.92 -6.50 12.96
CA GLY A 508 10.22 -5.31 12.18
C GLY A 508 10.11 -4.04 13.01
N GLU A 509 9.01 -3.86 13.75
CA GLU A 509 8.74 -2.72 14.62
C GLU A 509 9.82 -2.59 15.70
N LEU A 510 10.10 -3.68 16.41
CA LEU A 510 11.13 -3.72 17.45
C LEU A 510 12.48 -3.23 16.92
N SER A 511 12.90 -3.74 15.75
CA SER A 511 14.18 -3.35 15.16
C SER A 511 14.17 -1.89 14.69
N LEU A 512 13.13 -1.43 13.99
CA LEU A 512 13.13 -0.07 13.43
C LEU A 512 13.07 1.00 14.53
N ILE A 513 12.18 0.82 15.51
CA ILE A 513 12.06 1.73 16.66
C ILE A 513 13.41 1.80 17.41
N SER A 514 14.09 0.66 17.59
CA SER A 514 15.42 0.62 18.21
C SER A 514 16.49 1.35 17.40
N ALA A 515 16.50 1.20 16.07
CA ALA A 515 17.44 1.92 15.21
C ALA A 515 17.21 3.44 15.26
N GLN A 516 15.95 3.87 15.37
CA GLN A 516 15.59 5.29 15.51
C GLN A 516 15.96 5.84 16.88
N ALA A 517 15.67 5.11 17.95
CA ALA A 517 16.03 5.50 19.32
C ALA A 517 17.55 5.64 19.51
N ALA A 518 18.34 4.83 18.81
CA ALA A 518 19.80 4.90 18.82
C ALA A 518 20.41 5.88 17.79
N GLY A 519 19.59 6.53 16.94
CA GLY A 519 20.08 7.42 15.88
C GLY A 519 20.80 6.73 14.70
N HIS A 520 20.66 5.41 14.56
CA HIS A 520 21.37 4.58 13.57
C HIS A 520 20.68 4.45 12.21
N LEU A 521 19.48 5.02 12.04
CA LEU A 521 18.66 4.83 10.83
C LEU A 521 19.40 5.27 9.55
N VAL A 522 19.92 6.49 9.53
CA VAL A 522 20.57 7.08 8.33
C VAL A 522 21.83 6.30 7.96
N GLN A 523 22.68 5.96 8.94
CA GLN A 523 23.93 5.22 8.69
C GLN A 523 23.66 3.83 8.10
N SER A 524 22.60 3.16 8.58
CA SER A 524 22.21 1.84 8.08
C SER A 524 21.68 1.92 6.65
N HIS A 525 20.78 2.86 6.35
CA HIS A 525 20.31 3.09 4.98
C HIS A 525 21.46 3.42 4.02
N MET A 526 22.40 4.26 4.42
CA MET A 526 23.55 4.64 3.58
C MET A 526 24.48 3.46 3.28
N LYS A 527 24.62 2.51 4.21
CA LYS A 527 25.49 1.33 4.04
C LYS A 527 24.91 0.28 3.10
N TYR A 528 23.59 0.07 3.11
CA TYR A 528 22.94 -1.02 2.36
C TYR A 528 22.14 -0.56 1.14
N ASN A 529 21.67 0.69 1.08
CA ASN A 529 20.92 1.22 -0.08
C ASN A 529 21.81 1.91 -1.11
N ARG A 530 23.08 2.21 -0.79
CA ARG A 530 24.05 2.68 -1.78
C ARG A 530 24.99 1.54 -2.13
N SER A 531 24.90 1.07 -3.37
CA SER A 531 25.91 0.17 -3.90
C SER A 531 27.26 0.90 -3.87
N ARG A 532 28.30 0.31 -3.28
CA ARG A 532 29.68 0.83 -3.44
C ARG A 532 30.14 0.79 -4.92
N LYS A 533 29.42 0.06 -5.78
CA LYS A 533 29.71 -0.07 -7.22
C LYS A 533 29.41 1.21 -8.01
N ASP A 534 28.40 1.99 -7.62
CA ASP A 534 28.07 3.22 -8.35
C ASP A 534 29.07 4.36 -8.09
N MET A 535 29.78 4.34 -6.96
CA MET A 535 30.80 5.33 -6.64
C MET A 535 32.16 5.09 -7.32
N SER A 536 32.50 3.85 -7.66
CA SER A 536 33.76 3.57 -8.37
C SER A 536 33.69 3.93 -9.86
N ASN A 537 32.49 3.92 -10.46
CA ASN A 537 32.30 4.28 -11.86
C ASN A 537 32.12 5.80 -12.05
N ALA A 538 31.53 6.51 -11.09
CA ALA A 538 31.42 7.97 -11.15
C ALA A 538 32.76 8.70 -10.91
N ALA A 539 33.77 8.02 -10.36
CA ALA A 539 35.13 8.56 -10.19
C ALA A 539 36.07 8.23 -11.37
N ALA A 540 35.57 7.56 -12.41
CA ALA A 540 36.34 7.12 -13.58
C ALA A 540 35.80 7.66 -14.92
N CYS A 541 35.02 8.76 -14.89
CA CYS A 541 34.68 9.55 -16.07
C CYS A 541 35.20 10.99 -15.93
#